data_AF-A0AAV8VVE3-F1
#
_entry.id   AF-A0AAV8VVE3-F1
#
_cell.length_a   1.000
_cell.length_b   1.000
_cell.length_c   1.000
_cell.angle_alpha   90.00
_cell.angle_beta   90.00
_cell.angle_gamma   90.00
#
_symmetry.space_group_name_H-M   'P 1'
#
loop_
_entity.id
_entity.type
_entity.pdbx_description
1 polymer ?
#
loop_
_entity_poly.entity_id
_entity_poly.type
_entity_poly.pdbx_seq_one_letter_code
_entity_poly.pdbx_strand_id
1 'polypeptide(L)'
;MRHKYSGAGIYLENSVVQQSYSLGSYATVFQAEVFAILMVAQREDVKNCTEERIFICLDSQAALRAISSPRTRSMLIQECGDALDSLTRQKEVGLVWVPGHMEIPGNERADQLARLGSGEPPQGPEPILGISRGSINGALSR
;
A
#
# COMPACT_ATOMS: atom_id res chain seq x y z
N MET A 1 -11.01 14.25 -13.85
CA MET A 1 -10.61 13.14 -14.75
C MET A 1 -10.61 11.85 -13.94
N ARG A 2 -11.19 10.76 -14.42
CA ARG A 2 -11.02 9.45 -13.77
C ARG A 2 -9.68 8.87 -14.25
N HIS A 3 -8.80 8.53 -13.31
CA HIS A 3 -7.57 7.82 -13.63
C HIS A 3 -7.94 6.45 -14.22
N LYS A 4 -7.23 6.07 -15.29
CA LYS A 4 -7.46 4.80 -16.01
C LYS A 4 -6.98 3.60 -15.19
N TYR A 5 -6.01 3.82 -14.32
CA TYR A 5 -5.36 2.81 -13.49
C TYR A 5 -5.49 3.16 -12.00
N SER A 6 -5.10 2.24 -11.15
CA SER A 6 -4.88 2.42 -9.73
C SER A 6 -3.38 2.52 -9.47
N GLY A 7 -3.00 3.25 -8.42
CA GLY A 7 -1.62 3.41 -8.02
C GLY A 7 -1.45 3.39 -6.51
N ALA A 8 -0.24 3.10 -6.07
CA ALA A 8 0.18 3.19 -4.67
C ALA A 8 1.36 4.15 -4.54
N GLY A 9 1.42 4.86 -3.41
CA GLY A 9 2.44 5.85 -3.12
C GLY A 9 3.08 5.59 -1.75
N ILE A 10 4.39 5.78 -1.67
CA ILE A 10 5.17 5.60 -0.44
C ILE A 10 6.04 6.82 -0.23
N TYR A 11 5.88 7.44 0.93
CA TYR A 11 6.69 8.56 1.39
C TYR A 11 7.33 8.20 2.74
N LEU A 12 8.65 8.37 2.84
CA LEU A 12 9.41 8.19 4.07
C LEU A 12 9.95 9.56 4.50
N GLU A 13 9.65 10.00 5.72
CA GLU A 13 10.02 11.35 6.19
C GLU A 13 11.55 11.54 6.30
N ASN A 14 12.26 10.52 6.79
CA ASN A 14 13.72 10.56 6.98
C ASN A 14 14.51 10.05 5.76
N SER A 15 13.87 9.88 4.61
CA SER A 15 14.51 9.39 3.39
C SER A 15 14.24 10.32 2.22
N VAL A 16 15.24 10.51 1.37
CA VAL A 16 15.05 11.18 0.07
C VAL A 16 14.23 10.32 -0.90
N VAL A 17 14.00 9.04 -0.57
CA VAL A 17 13.32 8.11 -1.44
C VAL A 17 11.81 8.26 -1.33
N GLN A 18 11.19 8.45 -2.48
CA GLN A 18 9.74 8.53 -2.66
C GLN A 18 9.39 7.64 -3.84
N GLN A 19 8.36 6.82 -3.70
CA GLN A 19 8.05 5.81 -4.70
C GLN A 19 6.57 5.85 -5.08
N SER A 20 6.33 5.79 -6.38
CA SER A 20 5.01 5.61 -6.97
C SER A 20 4.97 4.29 -7.74
N TYR A 21 3.88 3.55 -7.63
CA TYR A 21 3.65 2.27 -8.30
C TYR A 21 2.35 2.33 -9.12
N SER A 22 2.41 1.88 -10.37
CA SER A 22 1.21 1.58 -11.15
C SER A 22 0.74 0.16 -10.83
N LEU A 23 -0.52 0.02 -10.43
CA LEU A 23 -1.14 -1.25 -10.06
C LEU A 23 -2.15 -1.74 -11.10
N GLY A 24 -2.15 -1.12 -12.28
CA GLY A 24 -3.03 -1.46 -13.38
C GLY A 24 -4.49 -1.11 -13.13
N SER A 25 -5.37 -1.68 -13.94
CA SER A 25 -6.78 -1.31 -14.07
C SER A 25 -7.68 -2.00 -13.05
N TYR A 26 -7.22 -3.09 -12.44
CA TYR A 26 -8.06 -4.00 -11.63
C TYR A 26 -7.85 -3.87 -10.12
N ALA A 27 -6.75 -3.22 -9.70
CA ALA A 27 -6.48 -3.03 -8.28
C ALA A 27 -7.48 -2.05 -7.66
N THR A 28 -7.99 -2.40 -6.48
CA THR A 28 -8.84 -1.52 -5.68
C THR A 28 -8.01 -0.57 -4.83
N VAL A 29 -8.60 0.54 -4.35
CA VAL A 29 -7.94 1.44 -3.38
C VAL A 29 -7.47 0.67 -2.15
N PHE A 30 -8.32 -0.24 -1.63
CA PHE A 30 -7.94 -1.12 -0.53
C PHE A 30 -6.67 -1.95 -0.82
N GLN A 31 -6.55 -2.49 -2.04
CA GLN A 31 -5.35 -3.26 -2.41
C GLN A 31 -4.12 -2.37 -2.58
N ALA A 32 -4.30 -1.14 -3.09
CA ALA A 32 -3.21 -0.17 -3.18
C ALA A 32 -2.63 0.15 -1.81
N GLU A 33 -3.49 0.33 -0.80
CA GLU A 33 -3.10 0.59 0.59
C GLU A 33 -2.32 -0.58 1.20
N VAL A 34 -2.84 -1.81 1.09
CA VAL A 34 -2.13 -3.01 1.59
C VAL A 34 -0.81 -3.21 0.85
N PHE A 35 -0.79 -2.97 -0.46
CA PHE A 35 0.43 -3.05 -1.27
C PHE A 35 1.47 -2.02 -0.83
N ALA A 36 1.07 -0.78 -0.54
CA ALA A 36 1.99 0.24 -0.04
C ALA A 36 2.67 -0.19 1.26
N ILE A 37 1.92 -0.77 2.20
CA ILE A 37 2.46 -1.30 3.46
C ILE A 37 3.43 -2.46 3.21
N LEU A 38 3.06 -3.41 2.35
CA LEU A 38 3.93 -4.52 1.96
C LEU A 38 5.27 -3.99 1.42
N MET A 39 5.21 -3.02 0.50
CA MET A 39 6.41 -2.44 -0.07
C MET A 39 7.27 -1.73 0.99
N VAL A 40 6.68 -0.96 1.92
CA VAL A 40 7.43 -0.37 3.05
C VAL A 40 8.09 -1.46 3.90
N ALA A 41 7.37 -2.52 4.24
CA ALA A 41 7.88 -3.59 5.11
C ALA A 41 9.04 -4.38 4.45
N GLN A 42 9.06 -4.48 3.12
CA GLN A 42 10.10 -5.20 2.38
C GLN A 42 11.36 -4.37 2.10
N ARG A 43 11.31 -3.06 2.29
CA ARG A 43 12.41 -2.15 1.92
C ARG A 43 13.65 -2.31 2.79
N GLU A 44 14.80 -2.37 2.14
CA GLU A 44 16.09 -2.49 2.83
C GLU A 44 16.52 -1.21 3.55
N ASP A 45 16.18 -0.03 3.03
CA ASP A 45 16.46 1.23 3.74
C ASP A 45 15.61 1.38 5.01
N VAL A 46 14.41 0.80 5.03
CA VAL A 46 13.56 0.73 6.23
C VAL A 46 14.14 -0.27 7.24
N LYS A 47 14.54 -1.46 6.81
CA LYS A 47 15.12 -2.48 7.71
C LYS A 47 16.46 -2.04 8.30
N ASN A 48 17.30 -1.38 7.51
CA ASN A 48 18.66 -0.99 7.89
C ASN A 48 18.77 0.45 8.41
N CYS A 49 17.65 1.17 8.58
CA CYS A 49 17.68 2.50 9.17
C CYS A 49 18.18 2.47 10.63
N THR A 50 18.61 3.62 11.15
CA THR A 50 19.11 3.75 12.52
C THR A 50 18.01 3.80 13.56
N GLU A 51 16.78 4.07 13.15
CA GLU A 51 15.61 4.22 13.99
C GLU A 51 15.15 2.86 14.50
N GLU A 52 15.01 2.71 15.82
CA GLU A 52 14.50 1.48 16.44
C GLU A 52 12.99 1.32 16.28
N ARG A 53 12.28 2.45 16.13
CA ARG A 53 10.82 2.49 16.02
C ARG A 53 10.40 3.08 14.69
N ILE A 54 9.50 2.39 14.00
CA ILE A 54 8.96 2.77 12.70
C ILE A 54 7.45 2.89 12.82
N PHE A 55 6.90 4.01 12.35
CA PHE A 55 5.46 4.20 12.21
C PHE A 55 5.07 4.19 10.74
N ILE A 56 4.13 3.32 10.39
CA ILE A 56 3.53 3.27 9.05
C ILE A 56 2.15 3.88 9.16
N CYS A 57 1.99 5.08 8.58
CA CYS A 57 0.73 5.81 8.55
C CYS A 57 -0.06 5.46 7.29
N LEU A 58 -1.36 5.24 7.43
CA LEU A 58 -2.28 4.95 6.33
C LEU A 58 -3.66 5.56 6.59
N ASP A 59 -4.38 5.93 5.55
CA ASP A 59 -5.71 6.54 5.70
C ASP A 59 -6.88 5.55 5.57
N SER A 60 -6.57 4.28 5.28
CA SER A 60 -7.55 3.22 5.10
C SER A 60 -7.75 2.37 6.35
N GLN A 61 -8.78 2.68 7.13
CA GLN A 61 -9.19 1.84 8.26
C GLN A 61 -9.49 0.39 7.83
N ALA A 62 -9.96 0.20 6.58
CA ALA A 62 -10.21 -1.12 6.03
C ALA A 62 -8.90 -1.93 5.88
N ALA A 63 -7.85 -1.32 5.31
CA ALA A 63 -6.53 -1.95 5.18
C ALA A 63 -5.94 -2.31 6.55
N LEU A 64 -5.98 -1.37 7.50
CA LEU A 64 -5.51 -1.59 8.87
C LEU A 64 -6.21 -2.80 9.52
N ARG A 65 -7.54 -2.83 9.51
CA ARG A 65 -8.33 -3.93 10.09
C ARG A 65 -8.06 -5.26 9.40
N ALA A 66 -7.84 -5.25 8.09
CA ALA A 66 -7.62 -6.46 7.32
C ALA A 66 -6.25 -7.09 7.61
N ILE A 67 -5.21 -6.28 7.76
CA ILE A 67 -3.86 -6.72 8.14
C ILE A 67 -3.84 -7.22 9.59
N SER A 68 -4.55 -6.54 10.49
CA SER A 68 -4.66 -6.99 11.89
C SER A 68 -5.57 -8.21 12.10
N SER A 69 -6.22 -8.73 11.05
CA SER A 69 -7.14 -9.85 11.16
C SER A 69 -6.40 -11.19 11.03
N PRO A 70 -6.53 -12.11 12.00
CA PRO A 70 -5.91 -13.45 11.92
C PRO A 70 -6.57 -14.37 10.89
N ARG A 71 -7.69 -13.94 10.28
CA ARG A 71 -8.45 -14.71 9.30
C ARG A 71 -8.51 -13.94 7.99
N THR A 72 -7.49 -14.10 7.15
CA THR A 72 -7.47 -13.59 5.78
C THR A 72 -7.26 -14.71 4.76
N ARG A 73 -7.94 -14.60 3.61
CA ARG A 73 -7.77 -15.49 2.45
C ARG A 73 -7.08 -14.79 1.28
N SER A 74 -6.70 -13.52 1.44
CA SER A 74 -6.03 -12.76 0.40
C SER A 74 -4.52 -13.00 0.50
N MET A 75 -3.92 -13.45 -0.60
CA MET A 75 -2.46 -13.64 -0.69
C MET A 75 -1.71 -12.34 -0.42
N LEU A 76 -2.17 -11.20 -0.95
CA LEU A 76 -1.58 -9.89 -0.70
C LEU A 76 -1.55 -9.52 0.80
N ILE A 77 -2.62 -9.84 1.53
CA ILE A 77 -2.67 -9.56 2.98
C ILE A 77 -1.73 -10.51 3.73
N GLN A 78 -1.64 -11.78 3.31
CA GLN A 78 -0.72 -12.76 3.91
C GLN A 78 0.73 -12.34 3.70
N GLU A 79 1.11 -12.00 2.46
CA GLU A 79 2.44 -11.48 2.13
C GLU A 79 2.78 -10.21 2.92
N CYS A 80 1.81 -9.30 3.05
CA CYS A 80 1.97 -8.09 3.87
C CYS A 80 2.18 -8.42 5.35
N GLY A 81 1.41 -9.39 5.89
CA GLY A 81 1.56 -9.87 7.27
C GLY A 81 2.93 -10.49 7.51
N ASP A 82 3.37 -11.39 6.62
CA ASP A 82 4.67 -12.05 6.72
C ASP A 82 5.84 -11.04 6.65
N ALA A 83 5.71 -10.02 5.78
CA ALA A 83 6.70 -8.95 5.67
C ALA A 83 6.75 -8.09 6.94
N LEU A 84 5.60 -7.73 7.52
CA LEU A 84 5.51 -7.00 8.78
C LEU A 84 6.05 -7.84 9.95
N ASP A 85 5.74 -9.13 10.01
CA ASP A 85 6.28 -10.06 11.01
C ASP A 85 7.80 -10.18 10.89
N SER A 86 8.33 -10.11 9.66
CA SER A 86 9.78 -10.08 9.46
C SER A 86 10.39 -8.76 9.95
N LEU A 87 9.75 -7.62 9.69
CA LEU A 87 10.23 -6.32 10.13
C LEU A 87 10.16 -6.17 11.66
N THR A 88 9.09 -6.66 12.29
CA THR A 88 8.90 -6.58 13.75
C THR A 88 9.91 -7.40 14.56
N ARG A 89 10.56 -8.39 13.92
CA ARG A 89 11.70 -9.11 14.53
C ARG A 89 12.96 -8.25 14.69
N GLN A 90 13.04 -7.13 13.98
CA GLN A 90 14.21 -6.25 13.94
C GLN A 90 13.93 -4.85 14.50
N LYS A 91 12.68 -4.38 14.39
CA LYS A 91 12.27 -3.00 14.69
C LYS A 91 10.94 -3.00 15.44
N GLU A 92 10.70 -1.99 16.26
CA GLU A 92 9.36 -1.75 16.81
C GLU A 92 8.48 -1.09 15.74
N VAL A 93 7.47 -1.80 15.23
CA VAL A 93 6.60 -1.30 14.15
C VAL A 93 5.22 -0.95 14.67
N GLY A 94 4.77 0.29 14.43
CA GLY A 94 3.41 0.74 14.68
C GLY A 94 2.65 1.02 13.39
N LEU A 95 1.47 0.43 13.22
CA LEU A 95 0.53 0.82 12.16
C LEU A 95 -0.44 1.88 12.71
N VAL A 96 -0.48 3.05 12.07
CA VAL A 96 -1.26 4.20 12.54
C VAL A 96 -2.27 4.60 11.48
N TRP A 97 -3.55 4.63 11.85
CA TRP A 97 -4.55 5.24 11.00
C TRP A 97 -4.49 6.77 11.12
N VAL A 98 -4.46 7.45 9.98
CA VAL A 98 -4.55 8.91 9.88
C VAL A 98 -5.79 9.29 9.06
N PRO A 99 -6.46 10.40 9.34
CA PRO A 99 -7.57 10.84 8.50
C PRO A 99 -7.05 11.33 7.15
N GLY A 100 -7.61 10.81 6.06
CA GLY A 100 -7.32 11.28 4.71
C GLY A 100 -7.81 12.72 4.48
N HIS A 101 -7.12 13.46 3.62
CA HIS A 101 -7.46 14.84 3.22
C HIS A 101 -7.56 15.86 4.36
N MET A 102 -6.76 15.68 5.41
CA MET A 102 -6.68 16.59 6.57
C MET A 102 -5.37 17.38 6.62
N GLU A 103 -4.75 17.66 5.47
CA GLU A 103 -3.53 18.48 5.37
C GLU A 103 -2.33 17.93 6.16
N ILE A 104 -2.29 16.60 6.39
CA ILE A 104 -1.14 15.93 6.99
C ILE A 104 -0.06 15.78 5.91
N PRO A 105 1.09 16.50 5.99
CA PRO A 105 1.99 16.62 4.84
C PRO A 105 2.51 15.28 4.30
N GLY A 106 2.86 14.35 5.20
CA GLY A 106 3.31 13.01 4.80
C GLY A 106 2.23 12.19 4.09
N ASN A 107 0.98 12.28 4.54
CA ASN A 107 -0.15 11.60 3.91
C ASN A 107 -0.45 12.20 2.53
N GLU A 108 -0.47 13.53 2.43
CA GLU A 108 -0.69 14.20 1.15
C GLU A 108 0.38 13.89 0.12
N ARG A 109 1.64 13.72 0.59
CA ARG A 109 2.74 13.32 -0.29
C ARG A 109 2.57 11.88 -0.77
N ALA A 110 2.17 10.96 0.11
CA ALA A 110 1.83 9.59 -0.27
C ALA A 110 0.66 9.54 -1.28
N ASP A 111 -0.41 10.31 -1.05
CA ASP A 111 -1.55 10.45 -1.96
C ASP A 111 -1.12 10.96 -3.33
N GLN A 112 -0.25 11.97 -3.36
CA GLN A 112 0.28 12.51 -4.61
C GLN A 112 1.07 11.45 -5.39
N LEU A 113 1.89 10.65 -4.71
CA LEU A 113 2.64 9.55 -5.33
C LEU A 113 1.71 8.44 -5.85
N ALA A 114 0.63 8.13 -5.12
CA ALA A 114 -0.38 7.18 -5.58
C ALA A 114 -1.10 7.68 -6.85
N ARG A 115 -1.40 8.99 -6.93
CA ARG A 115 -1.96 9.64 -8.13
C ARG A 115 -0.98 9.66 -9.30
N LEU A 116 0.31 9.78 -9.05
CA LEU A 116 1.33 9.65 -10.09
C LEU A 116 1.36 8.21 -10.62
N GLY A 117 1.38 7.22 -9.72
CA GLY A 117 1.34 5.81 -10.10
C GLY A 117 0.10 5.42 -10.91
N SER A 118 -1.05 6.00 -10.60
CA SER A 118 -2.30 5.77 -11.34
C SER A 118 -2.37 6.45 -12.72
N GLY A 119 -1.44 7.37 -12.99
CA GLY A 119 -1.25 8.01 -14.29
C GLY A 119 -0.38 7.21 -15.25
N GLU A 120 0.47 6.31 -14.73
CA GLU A 120 1.42 5.52 -15.51
C GLU A 120 0.83 4.17 -15.92
N PRO A 121 1.16 3.66 -17.13
CA PRO A 121 0.76 2.31 -17.53
C PRO A 121 1.39 1.25 -16.62
N PRO A 122 0.69 0.12 -16.37
CA PRO A 122 1.25 -0.98 -15.59
C PRO A 122 2.50 -1.55 -16.26
N GLN A 123 3.50 -1.87 -15.45
CA GLN A 123 4.68 -2.59 -15.91
C GLN A 123 4.47 -4.10 -15.71
N GLY A 124 4.17 -4.81 -16.80
CA GLY A 124 3.94 -6.26 -16.79
C GLY A 124 2.52 -6.66 -17.19
N PRO A 125 2.23 -7.98 -17.25
CA PRO A 125 0.89 -8.46 -17.61
C PRO A 125 -0.12 -8.14 -16.50
N GLU A 126 -1.32 -7.73 -16.90
CA GLU A 126 -2.43 -7.56 -15.98
C GLU A 126 -3.16 -8.90 -15.70
N PRO A 127 -3.76 -9.08 -14.51
CA PRO A 127 -3.75 -8.17 -13.37
C PRO A 127 -2.46 -8.27 -12.54
N ILE A 128 -1.93 -7.14 -12.08
CA ILE A 128 -0.71 -7.10 -11.23
C ILE A 128 -0.99 -7.71 -9.85
N LEU A 129 -2.18 -7.43 -9.29
CA LEU A 129 -2.63 -7.95 -8.00
C LEU A 129 -3.82 -8.90 -8.19
N GLY A 130 -4.00 -9.84 -7.27
CA GLY A 130 -5.14 -10.77 -7.31
C GLY A 130 -6.48 -10.05 -7.40
N ILE A 131 -7.41 -10.53 -8.22
CA ILE A 131 -8.67 -9.82 -8.47
C ILE A 131 -9.62 -9.98 -7.26
N SER A 132 -10.19 -8.88 -6.79
CA SER A 132 -11.24 -8.92 -5.75
C SER A 132 -12.56 -9.47 -6.32
N ARG A 133 -13.37 -10.17 -5.50
CA ARG A 133 -14.69 -10.67 -5.92
C ARG A 133 -15.60 -9.58 -6.50
N GLY A 134 -15.54 -8.36 -5.98
CA GLY A 134 -16.32 -7.23 -6.50
C GLY A 134 -15.89 -6.83 -7.92
N SER A 135 -14.58 -6.87 -8.19
CA SER A 135 -14.01 -6.55 -9.51
C SER A 135 -14.37 -7.60 -10.58
N ILE A 136 -14.50 -8.88 -10.20
CA ILE A 136 -14.92 -9.97 -11.10
C ILE A 136 -16.33 -9.71 -11.66
N ASN A 137 -17.27 -9.33 -10.79
CA ASN A 137 -18.65 -9.08 -11.21
C ASN A 137 -18.77 -7.87 -12.14
N GLY A 138 -17.93 -6.85 -11.97
CA GLY A 138 -17.87 -5.69 -12.86
C GLY A 138 -17.20 -5.97 -14.21
N ALA A 139 -16.33 -6.97 -14.31
CA ALA A 139 -15.66 -7.38 -15.55
C ALA A 139 -16.52 -8.32 -16.41
N LEU A 140 -17.36 -9.16 -15.78
CA LEU A 140 -18.26 -10.08 -16.48
C LEU A 140 -19.58 -9.45 -16.96
N SER A 141 -19.85 -8.21 -16.55
CA SER A 141 -21.08 -7.46 -16.89
C SER A 141 -20.89 -6.45 -18.04
N ARG A 142 -19.80 -6.56 -18.79
CA ARG A 142 -19.50 -5.73 -19.97
C ARG A 142 -19.48 -6.53 -21.25
#